data_AF-A0A6V7VPZ9-F1
#
_entry.id   AF-A0A6V7VPZ9-F1
#
_cell.length_a   1.000
_cell.length_b   1.000
_cell.length_c   1.000
_cell.angle_alpha   90.00
_cell.angle_beta   90.00
_cell.angle_gamma   90.00
#
_symmetry.space_group_name_H-M   'P 1'
#
loop_
_entity.id
_entity.type
_entity.pdbx_description
1 polymer ?
#
loop_
_entity_poly.entity_id
_entity_poly.type
_entity_poly.pdbx_seq_one_letter_code
_entity_poly.pdbx_strand_id
1 'polypeptide(L)'
;MFSSTFIFRQSRTTLLDFCRFKSALTPHILPKTKLNDEVILSKSNNRYTVTALPGDGIGPEMLAHVKRIFSSSNIPVDFNDVELNSKDPLDEELEKVVNAIHKTGAALKGNIETKFDNPDFKSRNMELRRRLDLYANVLHCVSVPTIHSRHKDLDLVLIRENTEGEYSGLEHESVNGIVESLKIVTRHGIERIARYAYDYAVLNNRPNIIVIHKANIQKLGDGLFLKVAKEICDTEYKSKGLRFDSLIGF
;
A
#
# COMPACT_ATOMS: atom_id res chain seq x y z
N MET A 1 29.03 -43.33 5.53
CA MET A 1 28.35 -42.55 6.60
C MET A 1 28.40 -41.09 6.19
N PHE A 2 27.28 -40.54 5.74
CA PHE A 2 26.81 -39.16 5.89
C PHE A 2 25.61 -39.05 4.94
N SER A 3 24.43 -39.25 5.52
CA SER A 3 23.15 -39.41 4.83
C SER A 3 22.73 -38.09 4.18
N SER A 4 22.40 -38.13 2.89
CA SER A 4 21.92 -37.02 2.04
C SER A 4 20.52 -36.48 2.43
N THR A 5 20.05 -36.78 3.65
CA THR A 5 18.68 -36.54 4.11
C THR A 5 18.53 -35.31 5.03
N PHE A 6 19.60 -34.57 5.30
CA PHE A 6 19.57 -33.46 6.26
C PHE A 6 19.37 -32.05 5.68
N ILE A 7 19.35 -31.89 4.35
CA ILE A 7 19.15 -30.57 3.70
C ILE A 7 17.66 -30.25 3.44
N PHE A 8 16.76 -31.23 3.60
CA PHE A 8 15.33 -31.06 3.23
C PHE A 8 14.38 -30.75 4.39
N ARG A 9 14.88 -30.43 5.60
CA ARG A 9 14.06 -30.31 6.82
C ARG A 9 13.91 -28.90 7.40
N GLN A 10 14.43 -27.85 6.76
CA GLN A 10 14.08 -26.47 7.10
C GLN A 10 13.13 -25.90 6.03
N SER A 11 11.91 -25.59 6.47
CA SER A 11 10.95 -24.75 5.77
C SER A 11 10.45 -25.25 4.41
N ARG A 12 9.79 -26.42 4.36
CA ARG A 12 8.74 -26.64 3.35
C ARG A 12 7.47 -25.94 3.82
N THR A 13 7.41 -24.63 3.66
CA THR A 13 6.14 -23.94 3.44
C THR A 13 5.66 -24.40 2.06
N THR A 14 4.65 -25.25 2.06
CA THR A 14 4.11 -25.83 0.83
C THR A 14 3.26 -24.79 0.10
N LEU A 15 3.01 -24.96 -1.20
CA LEU A 15 2.03 -24.16 -1.96
C LEU A 15 0.63 -24.12 -1.30
N LEU A 16 0.31 -25.10 -0.45
CA LEU A 16 -0.90 -25.15 0.37
C LEU A 16 -0.87 -24.18 1.57
N ASP A 17 0.31 -23.83 2.09
CA ASP A 17 0.46 -22.76 3.10
C ASP A 17 0.29 -21.36 2.47
N PHE A 18 0.53 -21.22 1.16
CA PHE A 18 0.20 -20.00 0.40
C PHE A 18 -1.31 -19.74 0.38
N CYS A 19 -2.13 -20.80 0.35
CA CYS A 19 -3.60 -20.71 0.45
C CYS A 19 -4.09 -20.38 1.88
N ARG A 20 -3.20 -20.39 2.89
CA ARG A 20 -3.49 -19.96 4.27
C ARG A 20 -3.26 -18.48 4.53
N PHE A 21 -2.80 -17.71 3.54
CA PHE A 21 -3.06 -16.27 3.53
C PHE A 21 -4.54 -16.04 3.24
N LYS A 22 -5.41 -16.38 4.19
CA LYS A 22 -6.54 -15.47 4.44
C LYS A 22 -5.86 -14.18 4.82
N SER A 23 -5.79 -13.22 3.91
CA SER A 23 -5.55 -11.83 4.29
C SER A 23 -6.70 -11.48 5.24
N ALA A 24 -6.51 -11.76 6.52
CA ALA A 24 -7.48 -11.49 7.57
C ALA A 24 -7.56 -9.97 7.86
N LEU A 25 -6.84 -9.16 7.07
CA LEU A 25 -7.08 -7.74 6.95
C LEU A 25 -8.45 -7.57 6.32
N THR A 26 -9.33 -6.88 7.03
CA THR A 26 -10.60 -6.40 6.49
C THR A 26 -10.30 -5.74 5.14
N PRO A 27 -10.97 -6.16 4.05
CA PRO A 27 -10.76 -5.55 2.75
C PRO A 27 -11.00 -4.05 2.87
N HIS A 28 -10.16 -3.26 2.18
CA HIS A 28 -10.32 -1.82 2.18
C HIS A 28 -11.72 -1.44 1.68
N ILE A 29 -12.40 -0.60 2.43
CA ILE A 29 -13.73 -0.12 2.06
C ILE A 29 -13.51 1.09 1.15
N LEU A 30 -13.73 0.90 -0.14
CA LEU A 30 -13.66 2.01 -1.08
C LEU A 30 -14.71 3.08 -0.70
N PRO A 31 -14.40 4.38 -0.88
CA PRO A 31 -15.37 5.44 -0.70
C PRO A 31 -16.65 5.16 -1.49
N LYS A 32 -17.81 5.31 -0.85
CA LYS A 32 -19.10 5.10 -1.53
C LYS A 32 -19.26 6.14 -2.64
N THR A 33 -19.31 5.70 -3.88
CA THR A 33 -19.85 6.51 -4.98
C THR A 33 -21.33 6.78 -4.78
N LYS A 34 -21.92 7.78 -5.45
CA LYS A 34 -23.37 8.09 -5.41
C LYS A 34 -24.29 6.91 -5.82
N LEU A 35 -23.71 5.82 -6.32
CA LEU A 35 -24.36 4.54 -6.61
C LEU A 35 -24.22 3.60 -5.41
N ASN A 36 -25.35 3.19 -4.85
CA ASN A 36 -25.54 2.43 -3.60
C ASN A 36 -25.06 0.97 -3.64
N ASP A 37 -23.89 0.66 -4.20
CA ASP A 37 -23.44 -0.73 -4.28
C ASP A 37 -22.38 -1.05 -3.22
N GLU A 38 -22.63 -2.10 -2.43
CA GLU A 38 -21.60 -2.77 -1.64
C GLU A 38 -20.43 -3.13 -2.57
N VAL A 39 -19.18 -2.90 -2.13
CA VAL A 39 -17.99 -3.28 -2.90
C VAL A 39 -17.87 -4.80 -2.89
N ILE A 40 -18.57 -5.44 -3.82
CA ILE A 40 -18.45 -6.87 -4.08
C ILE A 40 -17.34 -7.02 -5.11
N LEU A 41 -16.30 -7.79 -4.77
CA LEU A 41 -15.28 -8.20 -5.75
C LEU A 41 -16.00 -8.76 -6.99
N SER A 42 -15.79 -8.12 -8.15
CA SER A 42 -16.52 -8.48 -9.37
C SER A 42 -16.22 -9.93 -9.72
N LYS A 43 -17.23 -10.78 -9.70
CA LYS A 43 -17.09 -12.21 -9.94
C LYS A 43 -18.10 -12.67 -10.99
N SER A 44 -17.62 -13.19 -12.11
CA SER A 44 -18.44 -13.77 -13.18
C SER A 44 -17.94 -15.19 -13.46
N ASN A 45 -18.85 -16.16 -13.65
CA ASN A 45 -18.48 -17.55 -13.97
C ASN A 45 -17.40 -18.16 -13.05
N ASN A 46 -17.46 -17.85 -11.75
CA ASN A 46 -16.48 -18.26 -10.74
C ASN A 46 -15.04 -17.71 -10.92
N ARG A 47 -14.87 -16.67 -11.75
CA ARG A 47 -13.62 -15.94 -11.97
C ARG A 47 -13.75 -14.50 -11.50
N TYR A 48 -12.68 -13.94 -10.96
CA TYR A 48 -12.64 -12.56 -10.49
C TYR A 48 -12.19 -11.61 -11.61
N THR A 49 -12.90 -10.50 -11.80
CA THR A 49 -12.46 -9.45 -12.72
C THR A 49 -11.63 -8.42 -11.96
N VAL A 50 -10.39 -8.17 -12.39
CA VAL A 50 -9.46 -7.22 -11.76
C VAL A 50 -9.09 -6.15 -12.78
N THR A 51 -9.15 -4.88 -12.38
CA THR A 51 -8.70 -3.79 -13.26
C THR A 51 -7.19 -3.82 -13.42
N ALA A 52 -6.70 -3.76 -14.65
CA ALA A 52 -5.27 -3.78 -14.95
C ALA A 52 -4.88 -2.46 -15.61
N LEU A 53 -3.90 -1.78 -15.03
CA LEU A 53 -3.43 -0.45 -15.42
C LEU A 53 -1.97 -0.59 -15.85
N PRO A 54 -1.67 -0.65 -17.16
CA PRO A 54 -0.30 -0.83 -17.66
C PRO A 54 0.65 0.28 -17.19
N GLY A 55 0.18 1.54 -17.16
CA GLY A 55 1.00 2.70 -16.82
C GLY A 55 2.06 3.03 -17.88
N ASP A 56 3.09 3.76 -17.47
CA ASP A 56 4.20 4.23 -18.29
C ASP A 56 5.45 3.33 -18.17
N GLY A 57 6.46 3.63 -19.01
CA GLY A 57 7.77 2.99 -18.97
C GLY A 57 7.71 1.48 -19.21
N ILE A 58 8.33 0.70 -18.33
CA ILE A 58 8.34 -0.77 -18.38
C ILE A 58 7.02 -1.42 -17.90
N GLY A 59 6.06 -0.62 -17.44
CA GLY A 59 4.80 -1.10 -16.85
C GLY A 59 4.02 -2.06 -17.76
N PRO A 60 3.77 -1.74 -19.04
CA PRO A 60 3.06 -2.62 -19.96
C PRO A 60 3.73 -3.99 -20.16
N GLU A 61 5.06 -4.03 -20.26
CA GLU A 61 5.84 -5.26 -20.39
C GLU A 61 5.69 -6.14 -19.15
N MET A 62 5.89 -5.57 -17.96
CA MET A 62 5.78 -6.28 -16.70
C MET A 62 4.37 -6.83 -16.47
N LEU A 63 3.33 -6.03 -16.79
CA LEU A 63 1.95 -6.46 -16.66
C LEU A 63 1.60 -7.59 -17.64
N ALA A 64 2.15 -7.56 -18.86
CA ALA A 64 1.98 -8.65 -19.82
C ALA A 64 2.60 -9.96 -19.31
N HIS A 65 3.75 -9.90 -18.63
CA HIS A 65 4.34 -11.08 -17.99
C HIS A 65 3.46 -11.63 -16.86
N VAL A 66 2.89 -10.77 -16.03
CA VAL A 66 1.96 -11.19 -14.97
C VAL A 66 0.75 -11.90 -15.56
N LYS A 67 0.11 -11.32 -16.58
CA LYS A 67 -1.02 -11.95 -17.28
C LYS A 67 -0.66 -13.32 -17.86
N ARG A 68 0.52 -13.44 -18.47
CA ARG A 68 1.01 -14.71 -19.02
C ARG A 68 1.15 -15.79 -17.94
N ILE A 69 1.71 -15.44 -16.78
CA ILE A 69 1.85 -16.36 -15.64
C ILE A 69 0.47 -16.78 -15.14
N PHE A 70 -0.46 -15.83 -14.98
CA PHE A 70 -1.82 -16.09 -14.50
C PHE A 70 -2.59 -17.03 -15.43
N SER A 71 -2.53 -16.78 -16.75
CA SER A 71 -3.15 -17.65 -17.76
C SER A 71 -2.52 -19.05 -17.77
N SER A 72 -1.18 -19.13 -17.72
CA SER A 72 -0.46 -20.42 -17.73
C SER A 72 -0.72 -21.25 -16.47
N SER A 73 -1.00 -20.58 -15.36
CA SER A 73 -1.29 -21.21 -14.05
C SER A 73 -2.79 -21.44 -13.83
N ASN A 74 -3.62 -21.12 -14.83
CA ASN A 74 -5.08 -21.23 -14.79
C ASN A 74 -5.72 -20.58 -13.55
N ILE A 75 -5.19 -19.41 -13.16
CA ILE A 75 -5.72 -18.64 -12.03
C ILE A 75 -7.10 -18.08 -12.43
N PRO A 76 -8.12 -18.17 -11.56
CA PRO A 76 -9.48 -17.69 -11.85
C PRO A 76 -9.59 -16.16 -11.76
N VAL A 77 -8.76 -15.45 -12.53
CA VAL A 77 -8.72 -13.98 -12.60
C VAL A 77 -8.70 -13.56 -14.07
N ASP A 78 -9.61 -12.65 -14.41
CA ASP A 78 -9.70 -11.99 -15.70
C ASP A 78 -9.30 -10.52 -15.54
N PHE A 79 -8.41 -10.05 -16.41
CA PHE A 79 -7.89 -8.69 -16.35
C PHE A 79 -8.70 -7.78 -17.27
N ASN A 80 -9.24 -6.70 -16.73
CA ASN A 80 -9.87 -5.62 -17.48
C ASN A 80 -8.86 -4.48 -17.67
N ASP A 81 -8.31 -4.37 -18.87
CA ASP A 81 -7.33 -3.33 -19.19
C ASP A 81 -7.98 -1.96 -19.27
N VAL A 82 -7.42 -1.01 -18.51
CA VAL A 82 -7.79 0.40 -18.55
C VAL A 82 -6.52 1.21 -18.67
N GLU A 83 -6.47 2.08 -19.67
CA GLU A 83 -5.31 2.93 -19.91
C GLU A 83 -5.37 4.17 -19.01
N LEU A 84 -4.23 4.47 -18.41
CA LEU A 84 -3.96 5.72 -17.70
C LEU A 84 -2.45 5.94 -17.77
N ASN A 85 -2.04 7.01 -18.43
CA ASN A 85 -0.63 7.32 -18.64
C ASN A 85 -0.31 8.78 -18.29
N SER A 86 0.97 9.12 -18.32
CA SER A 86 1.48 10.46 -18.00
C SER A 86 1.20 11.53 -19.06
N LYS A 87 0.78 11.12 -20.26
CA LYS A 87 0.54 12.00 -21.41
C LYS A 87 -0.88 12.54 -21.44
N ASP A 88 -1.84 11.85 -20.82
CA ASP A 88 -3.25 12.22 -20.87
C ASP A 88 -3.61 13.24 -19.78
N PRO A 89 -3.86 14.52 -20.15
CA PRO A 89 -4.20 15.56 -19.18
C PRO A 89 -5.68 15.50 -18.77
N LEU A 90 -6.47 14.60 -19.35
CA LEU A 90 -7.92 14.57 -19.21
C LEU A 90 -8.36 13.88 -17.92
N ASP A 91 -9.06 14.63 -17.06
CA ASP A 91 -9.65 14.09 -15.83
C ASP A 91 -10.71 13.01 -16.11
N GLU A 92 -11.29 13.00 -17.31
CA GLU A 92 -12.26 11.98 -17.74
C GLU A 92 -11.67 10.56 -17.73
N GLU A 93 -10.39 10.39 -18.06
CA GLU A 93 -9.74 9.08 -18.06
C GLU A 93 -9.49 8.59 -16.64
N LEU A 94 -9.08 9.49 -15.76
CA LEU A 94 -8.96 9.19 -14.34
C LEU A 94 -10.31 8.76 -13.74
N GLU A 95 -11.41 9.41 -14.12
CA GLU A 95 -12.76 8.99 -13.71
C GLU A 95 -13.11 7.60 -14.23
N LYS A 96 -12.80 7.27 -15.50
CA LYS A 96 -13.01 5.92 -16.06
C LYS A 96 -12.26 4.87 -15.23
N VAL A 97 -11.02 5.16 -14.86
CA VAL A 97 -10.20 4.27 -14.04
C VAL A 97 -10.78 4.09 -12.64
N VAL A 98 -11.11 5.18 -11.95
CA VAL A 98 -11.71 5.14 -10.61
C VAL A 98 -13.00 4.31 -10.63
N ASN A 99 -13.87 4.53 -11.62
CA ASN A 99 -15.11 3.76 -11.79
C ASN A 99 -14.84 2.28 -12.08
N ALA A 100 -13.84 1.96 -12.90
CA ALA A 100 -13.44 0.57 -13.15
C ALA A 100 -12.94 -0.12 -11.87
N ILE A 101 -12.17 0.58 -11.04
CA ILE A 101 -11.68 0.09 -9.75
C ILE A 101 -12.85 -0.11 -8.78
N HIS A 102 -13.80 0.83 -8.69
CA HIS A 102 -15.01 0.64 -7.89
C HIS A 102 -15.82 -0.58 -8.33
N LYS A 103 -15.98 -0.79 -9.64
CA LYS A 103 -16.71 -1.94 -10.20
C LYS A 103 -16.02 -3.27 -9.93
N THR A 104 -14.69 -3.31 -10.00
CA THR A 104 -13.90 -4.55 -9.85
C THR A 104 -13.57 -4.86 -8.40
N GLY A 105 -13.39 -3.83 -7.57
CA GLY A 105 -12.97 -3.91 -6.17
C GLY A 105 -11.46 -4.11 -5.98
N ALA A 106 -10.71 -4.40 -7.04
CA ALA A 106 -9.26 -4.62 -6.99
C ALA A 106 -8.60 -4.19 -8.31
N ALA A 107 -7.35 -3.73 -8.20
CA ALA A 107 -6.57 -3.34 -9.35
C ALA A 107 -5.09 -3.72 -9.25
N LEU A 108 -4.48 -3.99 -10.40
CA LEU A 108 -3.05 -4.15 -10.57
C LEU A 108 -2.54 -3.02 -11.45
N LYS A 109 -1.59 -2.22 -10.94
CA LYS A 109 -1.04 -1.06 -11.67
C LYS A 109 0.45 -1.15 -11.88
N GLY A 110 0.89 -0.76 -13.07
CA GLY A 110 2.24 -0.30 -13.34
C GLY A 110 2.50 1.07 -12.71
N ASN A 111 3.67 1.63 -13.00
CA ASN A 111 4.01 2.98 -12.55
C ASN A 111 3.44 4.01 -13.52
N ILE A 112 2.88 5.10 -13.02
CA ILE A 112 2.48 6.24 -13.85
C ILE A 112 3.50 7.35 -13.59
N GLU A 113 4.14 7.85 -14.64
CA GLU A 113 5.17 8.86 -14.49
C GLU A 113 4.56 10.18 -13.98
N THR A 114 5.22 10.79 -13.01
CA THR A 114 4.83 12.10 -12.47
C THR A 114 5.91 13.09 -12.85
N LYS A 115 5.52 14.14 -13.57
CA LYS A 115 6.43 15.19 -14.00
C LYS A 115 6.68 16.19 -12.86
N PHE A 116 7.87 16.78 -12.83
CA PHE A 116 8.31 17.74 -11.81
C PHE A 116 8.61 19.13 -12.39
N ASP A 117 8.54 19.27 -13.71
CA ASP A 117 8.86 20.48 -14.46
C ASP A 117 7.76 21.55 -14.37
N ASN A 118 6.54 21.15 -14.01
CA ASN A 118 5.40 22.05 -13.84
C ASN A 118 4.80 21.91 -12.42
N PRO A 119 4.81 22.97 -11.60
CA PRO A 119 4.17 22.98 -10.27
C PRO A 119 2.66 22.66 -10.29
N ASP A 120 1.96 22.98 -11.39
CA ASP A 120 0.53 22.69 -11.54
C ASP A 120 0.25 21.23 -11.94
N PHE A 121 1.29 20.44 -12.24
CA PHE A 121 1.13 19.05 -12.64
C PHE A 121 0.70 18.19 -11.45
N LYS A 122 -0.56 17.73 -11.48
CA LYS A 122 -1.09 16.82 -10.46
C LYS A 122 -0.61 15.40 -10.72
N SER A 123 -0.03 14.77 -9.69
CA SER A 123 0.34 13.36 -9.76
C SER A 123 -0.90 12.47 -9.83
N ARG A 124 -1.10 11.79 -10.97
CA ARG A 124 -2.19 10.80 -11.13
C ARG A 124 -2.13 9.68 -10.08
N ASN A 125 -0.93 9.28 -9.63
CA ASN A 125 -0.78 8.31 -8.55
C ASN A 125 -1.35 8.84 -7.23
N MET A 126 -1.09 10.11 -6.90
CA MET A 126 -1.63 10.73 -5.69
C MET A 126 -3.14 10.89 -5.79
N GLU A 127 -3.66 11.31 -6.94
CA GLU A 127 -5.10 11.45 -7.17
C GLU A 127 -5.84 10.11 -7.01
N LEU A 128 -5.32 9.02 -7.58
CA LEU A 128 -5.89 7.68 -7.38
C LEU A 128 -5.95 7.31 -5.90
N ARG A 129 -4.87 7.55 -5.15
CA ARG A 129 -4.84 7.25 -3.70
C ARG A 129 -5.88 8.05 -2.93
N ARG A 130 -6.04 9.34 -3.24
CA ARG A 130 -7.01 10.21 -2.56
C ARG A 130 -8.45 9.86 -2.94
N ARG A 131 -8.74 9.69 -4.23
CA ARG A 131 -10.10 9.40 -4.72
C ARG A 131 -10.62 8.03 -4.24
N LEU A 132 -9.73 7.05 -4.10
CA LEU A 132 -10.05 5.70 -3.62
C LEU A 132 -9.80 5.52 -2.11
N ASP A 133 -9.40 6.59 -1.41
CA ASP A 133 -8.98 6.59 0.00
C ASP A 133 -8.02 5.45 0.37
N LEU A 134 -7.02 5.18 -0.49
CA LEU A 134 -6.01 4.14 -0.29
C LEU A 134 -4.98 4.60 0.75
N TYR A 135 -5.39 4.67 2.01
CA TYR A 135 -4.66 5.31 3.11
C TYR A 135 -3.46 4.53 3.63
N ALA A 136 -3.43 3.20 3.46
CA ALA A 136 -2.34 2.35 3.91
C ALA A 136 -1.52 1.85 2.73
N ASN A 137 -0.25 2.25 2.66
CA ASN A 137 0.74 1.65 1.78
C ASN A 137 1.55 0.62 2.55
N VAL A 138 1.55 -0.63 2.06
CA VAL A 138 2.28 -1.75 2.66
C VAL A 138 3.40 -2.18 1.73
N LEU A 139 4.63 -2.20 2.25
CA LEU A 139 5.82 -2.63 1.53
C LEU A 139 6.52 -3.74 2.31
N HIS A 140 6.72 -4.89 1.66
CA HIS A 140 7.48 -6.00 2.23
C HIS A 140 8.93 -5.91 1.75
N CYS A 141 9.87 -5.79 2.67
CA CYS A 141 11.30 -5.83 2.37
C CYS A 141 11.86 -7.11 2.98
N VAL A 142 11.96 -8.14 2.13
CA VAL A 142 12.43 -9.47 2.51
C VAL A 142 13.71 -9.81 1.75
N SER A 143 14.65 -10.47 2.41
CA SER A 143 15.82 -11.02 1.73
C SER A 143 15.42 -12.19 0.85
N VAL A 144 15.75 -12.11 -0.44
CA VAL A 144 15.59 -13.23 -1.38
C VAL A 144 16.84 -14.10 -1.30
N PRO A 145 16.76 -15.38 -0.90
CA PRO A 145 17.95 -16.21 -0.61
C PRO A 145 18.96 -16.32 -1.77
N THR A 146 18.48 -16.23 -3.01
CA THR A 146 19.30 -16.34 -4.21
C THR A 146 19.96 -15.03 -4.64
N ILE A 147 19.56 -13.89 -4.07
CA ILE A 147 20.07 -12.57 -4.42
C ILE A 147 21.12 -12.16 -3.39
N HIS A 148 22.36 -11.95 -3.83
CA HIS A 148 23.43 -11.53 -2.94
C HIS A 148 23.26 -10.06 -2.53
N SER A 149 23.18 -9.81 -1.22
CA SER A 149 23.11 -8.47 -0.62
C SER A 149 24.06 -8.36 0.57
N ARG A 150 24.43 -7.12 0.93
CA ARG A 150 25.29 -6.83 2.09
C ARG A 150 24.68 -7.35 3.40
N HIS A 151 23.38 -7.10 3.59
CA HIS A 151 22.62 -7.56 4.74
C HIS A 151 21.79 -8.78 4.34
N LYS A 152 21.69 -9.75 5.25
CA LYS A 152 20.98 -11.02 5.04
C LYS A 152 19.86 -11.16 6.06
N ASP A 153 18.94 -12.08 5.78
CA ASP A 153 17.85 -12.47 6.68
C ASP A 153 16.98 -11.28 7.11
N LEU A 154 16.72 -10.36 6.17
CA LEU A 154 15.78 -9.26 6.37
C LEU A 154 14.35 -9.77 6.22
N ASP A 155 13.51 -9.40 7.17
CA ASP A 155 12.08 -9.61 7.12
C ASP A 155 11.36 -8.46 7.84
N LEU A 156 11.13 -7.38 7.09
CA LEU A 156 10.49 -6.17 7.61
C LEU A 156 9.33 -5.76 6.72
N VAL A 157 8.29 -5.20 7.36
CA VAL A 157 7.12 -4.66 6.69
C VAL A 157 7.01 -3.20 7.04
N LEU A 158 7.00 -2.34 6.02
CA LEU A 158 6.81 -0.91 6.15
C LEU A 158 5.35 -0.58 5.85
N ILE A 159 4.66 0.01 6.82
CA ILE A 159 3.29 0.49 6.68
C ILE A 159 3.34 2.01 6.76
N ARG A 160 2.93 2.67 5.69
CA ARG A 160 3.02 4.11 5.53
C ARG A 160 1.65 4.72 5.27
N GLU A 161 1.36 5.81 5.97
CA GLU A 161 0.20 6.66 5.70
C GLU A 161 0.35 7.31 4.31
N ASN A 162 -0.71 7.25 3.50
CA ASN A 162 -0.62 7.43 2.05
C ASN A 162 -1.60 8.48 1.49
N THR A 163 -2.28 9.23 2.35
CA THR A 163 -3.30 10.24 1.99
C THR A 163 -3.04 11.63 2.57
N GLU A 164 -2.32 11.73 3.67
CA GLU A 164 -2.03 12.98 4.38
C GLU A 164 -0.51 13.22 4.45
N GLY A 165 -0.07 14.12 5.34
CA GLY A 165 1.33 14.46 5.52
C GLY A 165 1.91 15.15 4.29
N GLU A 166 3.01 14.62 3.77
CA GLU A 166 3.66 15.17 2.56
C GLU A 166 2.72 15.13 1.33
N TYR A 167 1.71 14.25 1.35
CA TYR A 167 0.72 14.15 0.26
C TYR A 167 -0.47 15.10 0.39
N SER A 168 -0.48 16.00 1.39
CA SER A 168 -1.48 17.07 1.47
C SER A 168 -1.44 17.99 0.23
N GLY A 169 -0.23 18.21 -0.33
CA GLY A 169 -0.03 18.94 -1.59
C GLY A 169 -0.45 20.41 -1.53
N LEU A 170 -0.31 21.03 -0.36
CA LEU A 170 -0.68 22.42 -0.13
C LEU A 170 0.59 23.27 -0.09
N GLU A 171 0.94 23.84 -1.23
CA GLU A 171 2.09 24.72 -1.36
C GLU A 171 1.65 26.04 -1.97
N HIS A 172 2.27 27.13 -1.52
CA HIS A 172 2.05 28.45 -2.11
C HIS A 172 3.30 29.30 -1.96
N GLU A 173 3.41 30.29 -2.85
CA GLU A 173 4.47 31.30 -2.80
C GLU A 173 3.86 32.60 -2.28
N SER A 174 4.10 32.89 -0.99
CA SER A 174 3.56 34.09 -0.33
C SER A 174 4.15 35.38 -0.92
N VAL A 175 5.45 35.33 -1.24
CA VAL A 175 6.22 36.39 -1.89
C VAL A 175 7.21 35.70 -2.82
N ASN A 176 7.55 36.31 -3.96
CA ASN A 176 8.53 35.77 -4.90
C ASN A 176 9.83 35.33 -4.18
N GLY A 177 10.17 34.05 -4.27
CA GLY A 177 11.29 33.39 -3.61
C GLY A 177 10.99 32.80 -2.22
N ILE A 178 9.76 32.95 -1.68
CA ILE A 178 9.33 32.44 -0.38
C ILE A 178 8.19 31.44 -0.58
N VAL A 179 8.54 30.16 -0.58
CA VAL A 179 7.60 29.05 -0.72
C VAL A 179 7.28 28.45 0.64
N GLU A 180 5.99 28.33 0.93
CA GLU A 180 5.46 27.68 2.12
C GLU A 180 4.83 26.35 1.73
N SER A 181 5.16 25.29 2.48
CA SER A 181 4.59 23.95 2.32
C SER A 181 3.84 23.56 3.59
N LEU A 182 2.54 23.31 3.45
CA LEU A 182 1.63 23.01 4.54
C LEU A 182 1.35 21.51 4.61
N LYS A 183 2.05 20.84 5.54
CA LYS A 183 1.82 19.44 5.89
C LYS A 183 0.67 19.32 6.88
N ILE A 184 -0.40 18.64 6.50
CA ILE A 184 -1.53 18.36 7.41
C ILE A 184 -1.44 16.93 7.90
N VAL A 185 -1.58 16.75 9.22
CA VAL A 185 -1.70 15.44 9.86
C VAL A 185 -2.89 15.48 10.79
N THR A 186 -3.83 14.56 10.61
CA THR A 186 -5.05 14.50 11.41
C THR A 186 -5.03 13.33 12.37
N ARG A 187 -5.69 13.48 13.52
CA ARG A 187 -5.86 12.36 14.46
C ARG A 187 -6.57 11.18 13.80
N HIS A 188 -7.58 11.44 12.96
CA HIS A 188 -8.30 10.39 12.23
C HIS A 188 -7.38 9.56 11.32
N GLY A 189 -6.55 10.24 10.51
CA GLY A 189 -5.56 9.61 9.63
C GLY A 189 -4.56 8.76 10.41
N ILE A 190 -4.09 9.26 11.57
CA ILE A 190 -3.17 8.53 12.44
C ILE A 190 -3.84 7.30 13.07
N GLU A 191 -5.05 7.45 13.59
CA GLU A 191 -5.74 6.35 14.25
C GLU A 191 -6.00 5.18 13.29
N ARG A 192 -6.44 5.46 12.06
CA ARG A 192 -6.71 4.40 11.06
C ARG A 192 -5.44 3.67 10.62
N ILE A 193 -4.33 4.39 10.38
CA ILE A 193 -3.08 3.75 9.96
C ILE A 193 -2.44 2.98 11.13
N ALA A 194 -2.55 3.50 12.36
CA ALA A 194 -2.09 2.80 13.55
C ALA A 194 -2.85 1.48 13.74
N ARG A 195 -4.20 1.52 13.74
CA ARG A 195 -5.03 0.31 13.82
C ARG A 195 -4.68 -0.70 12.73
N TYR A 196 -4.58 -0.25 11.48
CA TYR A 196 -4.17 -1.11 10.37
C TYR A 196 -2.81 -1.79 10.62
N ALA A 197 -1.82 -1.05 11.14
CA ALA A 197 -0.50 -1.60 11.46
C ALA A 197 -0.53 -2.62 12.61
N TYR A 198 -1.31 -2.35 13.66
CA TYR A 198 -1.50 -3.31 14.76
C TYR A 198 -2.25 -4.56 14.32
N ASP A 199 -3.35 -4.41 13.58
CA ASP A 199 -4.09 -5.53 12.99
C ASP A 199 -3.20 -6.37 12.09
N TYR A 200 -2.43 -5.72 11.21
CA TYR A 200 -1.45 -6.41 10.38
C TYR A 200 -0.46 -7.21 11.23
N ALA A 201 0.08 -6.62 12.30
CA ALA A 201 1.04 -7.29 13.16
C ALA A 201 0.45 -8.51 13.87
N VAL A 202 -0.75 -8.37 14.46
CA VAL A 202 -1.44 -9.49 15.13
C VAL A 202 -1.71 -10.64 14.15
N LEU A 203 -2.24 -10.32 12.97
CA LEU A 203 -2.63 -11.33 11.98
C LEU A 203 -1.43 -12.05 11.36
N ASN A 204 -0.31 -11.34 11.22
CA ASN A 204 0.92 -11.89 10.64
C ASN A 204 1.93 -12.33 11.70
N ASN A 205 1.52 -12.45 12.97
CA ASN A 205 2.37 -12.85 14.11
C ASN A 205 3.67 -12.04 14.21
N ARG A 206 3.61 -10.74 13.95
CA ARG A 206 4.74 -9.82 14.11
C ARG A 206 4.80 -9.38 15.56
N PRO A 207 5.92 -9.62 16.28
CA PRO A 207 5.99 -9.35 17.72
C PRO A 207 6.20 -7.87 18.05
N ASN A 208 6.76 -7.10 17.12
CA ASN A 208 7.21 -5.73 17.36
C ASN A 208 6.59 -4.77 16.33
N ILE A 209 6.19 -3.60 16.81
CA ILE A 209 5.85 -2.44 15.99
C ILE A 209 6.76 -1.30 16.38
N ILE A 210 7.34 -0.68 15.37
CA ILE A 210 8.26 0.44 15.53
C ILE A 210 7.67 1.65 14.81
N VAL A 211 7.37 2.70 15.56
CA VAL A 211 6.86 3.96 15.02
C VAL A 211 8.03 4.86 14.63
N ILE A 212 8.13 5.21 13.35
CA ILE A 212 9.17 6.10 12.83
C ILE A 212 8.61 7.53 12.77
N HIS A 213 9.28 8.49 13.39
CA HIS A 213 8.82 9.89 13.49
C HIS A 213 9.99 10.89 13.61
N LYS A 214 9.73 12.19 13.47
CA LYS A 214 10.67 13.30 13.70
C LYS A 214 10.17 14.27 14.78
N ALA A 215 9.46 13.73 15.78
CA ALA A 215 8.85 14.51 16.87
C ALA A 215 9.86 15.31 17.73
N ASN A 216 11.16 15.04 17.62
CA ASN A 216 12.21 15.86 18.22
C ASN A 216 12.28 17.27 17.59
N ILE A 217 11.95 17.38 16.29
CA ILE A 217 11.85 18.65 15.56
C ILE A 217 10.38 19.06 15.42
N GLN A 218 9.55 18.18 14.85
CA GLN A 218 8.13 18.42 14.60
C GLN A 218 7.26 18.04 15.80
N LYS A 219 7.40 18.80 16.89
CA LYS A 219 6.80 18.48 18.20
C LYS A 219 5.27 18.35 18.19
N LEU A 220 4.58 19.07 17.31
CA LEU A 220 3.11 19.03 17.22
C LEU A 220 2.62 17.93 16.27
N GLY A 221 3.00 17.96 15.00
CA GLY A 221 2.53 16.98 14.00
C GLY A 221 2.98 15.55 14.30
N ASP A 222 4.29 15.33 14.33
CA ASP A 222 4.85 14.00 14.61
C ASP A 222 4.73 13.62 16.09
N GLY A 223 4.66 14.60 16.99
CA GLY A 223 4.31 14.36 18.39
C GLY A 223 2.87 13.84 18.54
N LEU A 224 1.93 14.36 17.76
CA LEU A 224 0.57 13.83 17.69
C LEU A 224 0.58 12.40 17.13
N PHE A 225 1.35 12.14 16.06
CA PHE A 225 1.50 10.81 15.47
C PHE A 225 1.95 9.78 16.51
N LEU A 226 3.06 10.06 17.21
CA LEU A 226 3.61 9.18 18.24
C LEU A 226 2.63 8.98 19.41
N LYS A 227 1.99 10.05 19.88
CA LYS A 227 1.04 10.00 20.99
C LYS A 227 -0.15 9.09 20.66
N VAL A 228 -0.79 9.31 19.51
CA VAL A 228 -1.98 8.57 19.09
C VAL A 228 -1.62 7.12 18.79
N ALA A 229 -0.51 6.84 18.10
CA ALA A 229 -0.08 5.46 17.82
C ALA A 229 0.16 4.66 19.11
N LYS A 230 0.74 5.29 20.14
CA LYS A 230 0.92 4.67 21.47
C LYS A 230 -0.41 4.51 22.20
N GLU A 231 -1.27 5.52 22.16
CA GLU A 231 -2.61 5.48 22.77
C GLU A 231 -3.41 4.29 22.25
N ILE A 232 -3.43 4.06 20.92
CA ILE A 232 -4.09 2.89 20.30
C ILE A 232 -3.49 1.57 20.80
N CYS A 233 -2.16 1.48 20.93
CA CYS A 233 -1.52 0.29 21.51
C CYS A 233 -2.04 -0.01 22.91
N ASP A 234 -2.08 1.01 23.77
CA ASP A 234 -2.41 0.89 25.18
C ASP A 234 -3.89 0.62 25.43
N THR A 235 -4.78 1.13 24.55
CA THR A 235 -6.24 1.00 24.71
C THR A 235 -6.82 -0.21 23.99
N GLU A 236 -6.39 -0.50 22.75
CA GLU A 236 -7.02 -1.50 21.88
C GLU A 236 -6.20 -2.79 21.77
N TYR A 237 -4.86 -2.72 21.88
CA TYR A 237 -3.97 -3.86 21.58
C TYR A 237 -3.13 -4.35 22.76
N LYS A 238 -3.31 -3.80 23.97
CA LYS A 238 -2.54 -4.15 25.17
C LYS A 238 -2.58 -5.64 25.50
N SER A 239 -3.71 -6.30 25.29
CA SER A 239 -3.89 -7.74 25.53
C SER A 239 -3.23 -8.64 24.48
N LYS A 240 -2.75 -8.07 23.37
CA LYS A 240 -2.14 -8.81 22.25
C LYS A 240 -0.65 -9.05 22.41
N GLY A 241 -0.02 -8.49 23.44
CA GLY A 241 1.40 -8.71 23.74
C GLY A 241 2.37 -8.14 22.70
N LEU A 242 1.92 -7.18 21.88
CA LEU A 242 2.79 -6.50 20.91
C LEU A 242 3.75 -5.56 21.63
N ARG A 243 5.02 -5.61 21.26
CA ARG A 243 6.01 -4.64 21.74
C ARG A 243 5.94 -3.37 20.89
N PHE A 244 5.64 -2.25 21.55
CA PHE A 244 5.73 -0.92 20.99
C PHE A 244 7.14 -0.34 21.18
N ASP A 245 7.73 0.16 20.10
CA ASP A 245 8.96 0.94 20.14
C ASP A 245 8.83 2.16 19.20
N SER A 246 9.74 3.13 19.34
CA SER A 246 9.75 4.32 18.48
C SER A 246 11.16 4.73 18.10
N LEU A 247 11.36 5.08 16.83
CA LEU A 247 12.63 5.55 16.30
C LEU A 247 12.49 6.93 15.68
N ILE A 248 13.51 7.75 15.93
CA ILE A 248 13.63 9.04 15.26
C ILE A 248 14.14 8.78 13.83
N GLY A 249 13.35 9.16 12.83
CA GLY A 249 13.79 9.16 11.43
C GLY A 249 14.91 10.19 11.23
N PHE A 250 15.89 9.88 10.40
CA PHE A 250 16.97 10.82 10.07
C PHE A 250 16.48 11.86 9.08
#